data_AF-A0A4R2GKQ9-F1
#
_entry.id   AF-A0A4R2GKQ9-F1
#
_cell.length_a   1.000
_cell.length_b   1.000
_cell.length_c   1.000
_cell.angle_alpha   90.00
_cell.angle_beta   90.00
_cell.angle_gamma   90.00
#
_symmetry.space_group_name_H-M   'P 1'
#
loop_
_entity.id
_entity.type
_entity.pdbx_description
1 polymer ?
#
loop_
_entity_poly.entity_id
_entity_poly.type
_entity_poly.pdbx_seq_one_letter_code
_entity_poly.pdbx_strand_id
1 'polypeptide(L)'
;MNQFRLTSSKNLLSREHGIFISADINHALIEYGLIVKSNYLQWLIYGEDPHPSKVNDLVLNMSDQLIDQNKINANLTEQLHRKTQKYLYDLPTRRRMALSFVLFNSVDFNKAMNELIDHDYSDKDKKRIVGREIEKEIYVTGSYNLENKILEYLTLEATLFVEEYKGLFRKLSRDRIIELIDVHGKTSIAQFSCSIVE
;
A
#
# COMPACT_ATOMS: atom_id res chain seq x y z
N MET A 1 -16.88 7.64 34.47
CA MET A 1 -17.28 7.09 33.16
C MET A 1 -17.40 8.23 32.18
N ASN A 2 -16.39 8.45 31.31
CA ASN A 2 -16.48 9.51 30.29
C ASN A 2 -17.08 8.90 29.02
N GLN A 3 -18.27 9.38 28.66
CA GLN A 3 -18.91 9.11 27.38
C GLN A 3 -18.03 9.71 26.28
N PHE A 4 -17.48 8.86 25.40
CA PHE A 4 -16.98 9.31 24.11
C PHE A 4 -18.17 9.85 23.31
N ARG A 5 -18.33 11.18 23.30
CA ARG A 5 -19.26 11.86 22.39
C ARG A 5 -18.70 11.72 20.98
N LEU A 6 -19.39 10.96 20.13
CA LEU A 6 -19.19 10.95 18.69
C LEU A 6 -19.48 12.36 18.15
N THR A 7 -18.43 13.10 17.83
CA THR A 7 -18.52 14.37 17.11
C THR A 7 -18.94 14.11 15.67
N SER A 8 -19.90 14.88 15.16
CA SER A 8 -20.38 14.72 13.78
C SER A 8 -19.27 15.04 12.78
N SER A 9 -19.28 14.38 11.62
CA SER A 9 -18.31 14.56 10.53
C SER A 9 -18.18 16.00 10.04
N LYS A 10 -19.22 16.83 10.22
CA LYS A 10 -19.21 18.26 9.91
C LYS A 10 -18.32 19.08 10.86
N ASN A 11 -18.12 18.64 12.11
CA ASN A 11 -17.33 19.37 13.10
C ASN A 11 -15.82 19.06 13.03
N LEU A 12 -15.46 17.85 12.58
CA LEU A 12 -14.06 17.43 12.32
C LEU A 12 -13.38 18.25 11.22
N LEU A 13 -14.14 18.80 10.28
CA LEU A 13 -13.64 19.56 9.12
C LEU A 13 -13.56 21.09 9.36
N SER A 14 -13.98 21.57 10.55
CA SER A 14 -13.87 22.98 10.89
C SER A 14 -12.39 23.36 11.10
N ARG A 15 -12.00 24.58 10.69
CA ARG A 15 -10.61 25.08 10.72
C ARG A 15 -9.90 24.95 12.08
N GLU A 16 -10.64 24.77 13.16
CA GLU A 16 -10.13 24.63 14.53
C GLU A 16 -9.89 23.17 14.97
N HIS A 17 -10.41 22.17 14.23
CA HIS A 17 -10.32 20.74 14.59
C HIS A 17 -9.77 19.86 13.47
N GLY A 18 -9.28 20.45 12.37
CA GLY A 18 -8.56 19.69 11.35
C GLY A 18 -7.41 18.95 12.02
N ILE A 19 -7.40 17.62 11.89
CA ILE A 19 -6.28 16.79 12.34
C ILE A 19 -5.09 17.27 11.52
N PHE A 20 -4.27 18.16 12.09
CA PHE A 20 -3.10 18.65 11.39
C PHE A 20 -2.08 17.51 11.40
N ILE A 21 -2.05 16.71 10.33
CA ILE A 21 -1.00 15.71 10.14
C ILE A 21 0.29 16.50 9.92
N SER A 22 1.12 16.61 10.97
CA SER A 22 2.45 17.20 10.80
C SER A 22 3.23 16.39 9.77
N ALA A 23 4.19 17.03 9.11
CA ALA A 23 5.06 16.35 8.16
C ALA A 23 5.71 15.08 8.77
N ASP A 24 6.08 15.15 10.05
CA ASP A 24 6.65 14.03 10.80
C ASP A 24 5.67 12.85 10.97
N ILE A 25 4.40 13.12 11.25
CA ILE A 25 3.38 12.08 11.39
C ILE A 25 3.08 11.45 10.02
N ASN A 26 3.02 12.27 8.96
CA ASN A 26 2.85 11.76 7.59
C ASN A 26 4.02 10.84 7.20
N HIS A 27 5.25 11.28 7.46
CA HIS A 27 6.46 10.52 7.19
C HIS A 27 6.46 9.17 7.93
N ALA A 28 6.21 9.19 9.25
CA ALA A 28 6.15 7.96 10.06
C ALA A 28 5.04 6.99 9.61
N LEU A 29 3.89 7.51 9.15
CA LEU A 29 2.80 6.68 8.64
C LEU A 29 3.12 6.05 7.28
N ILE A 30 3.86 6.77 6.42
CA ILE A 30 4.33 6.24 5.14
C ILE A 30 5.38 5.16 5.37
N GLU A 31 6.39 5.40 6.22
CA GLU A 31 7.38 4.39 6.60
C GLU A 31 6.70 3.14 7.18
N TYR A 32 5.75 3.33 8.09
CA TYR A 32 4.99 2.22 8.66
C TYR A 32 4.15 1.49 7.60
N GLY A 33 3.55 2.21 6.67
CA GLY A 33 2.82 1.60 5.55
C GLY A 33 3.72 0.77 4.63
N LEU A 34 4.95 1.23 4.37
CA LEU A 34 5.96 0.48 3.60
C LEU A 34 6.36 -0.81 4.32
N ILE A 35 6.51 -0.78 5.64
CA ILE A 35 6.71 -1.98 6.46
C ILE A 35 5.52 -2.94 6.33
N VAL A 36 4.28 -2.43 6.38
CA VAL A 36 3.07 -3.24 6.20
C VAL A 36 3.03 -3.87 4.79
N LYS A 37 3.47 -3.15 3.75
CA LYS A 37 3.60 -3.66 2.38
C LYS A 37 4.61 -4.82 2.30
N SER A 38 5.79 -4.68 2.90
CA SER A 38 6.79 -5.75 2.94
C SER A 38 6.28 -7.00 3.68
N ASN A 39 5.57 -6.81 4.80
CA ASN A 39 4.93 -7.91 5.52
C ASN A 39 3.87 -8.61 4.67
N TYR A 40 3.12 -7.86 3.86
CA TYR A 40 2.17 -8.42 2.90
C TYR A 40 2.87 -9.29 1.85
N LEU A 41 3.99 -8.85 1.26
CA LEU A 41 4.74 -9.66 0.28
C LEU A 41 5.26 -10.96 0.91
N GLN A 42 5.80 -10.88 2.13
CA GLN A 42 6.24 -12.05 2.87
C GLN A 42 5.07 -13.02 3.14
N TRP A 43 3.91 -12.49 3.56
CA TRP A 43 2.70 -13.27 3.75
C TRP A 43 2.17 -13.88 2.45
N LEU A 44 2.25 -13.18 1.33
CA LEU A 44 1.80 -13.68 0.04
C LEU A 44 2.66 -14.87 -0.40
N ILE A 45 3.98 -14.74 -0.25
CA ILE A 45 4.98 -15.70 -0.70
C ILE A 45 5.02 -16.93 0.21
N TYR A 46 4.86 -16.78 1.52
CA TYR A 46 5.02 -17.87 2.46
C TYR A 46 3.74 -18.21 3.25
N GLY A 47 2.82 -17.28 3.46
CA GLY A 47 1.59 -17.48 4.23
C GLY A 47 1.66 -16.87 5.64
N GLU A 48 0.68 -17.21 6.48
CA GLU A 48 0.56 -16.71 7.86
C GLU A 48 1.57 -17.33 8.82
N ASP A 49 2.05 -18.53 8.50
CA ASP A 49 2.94 -19.26 9.40
C ASP A 49 4.35 -18.63 9.36
N PRO A 50 5.03 -18.43 10.50
CA PRO A 50 6.42 -17.98 10.53
C PRO A 50 7.41 -19.01 9.98
N HIS A 51 7.01 -20.26 9.71
CA HIS A 51 7.87 -21.30 9.10
C HIS A 51 7.29 -22.03 7.87
N PRO A 52 6.81 -21.34 6.82
CA PRO A 52 6.35 -22.02 5.61
C PRO A 52 7.59 -22.40 4.82
N SER A 53 7.82 -23.70 4.67
CA SER A 53 9.01 -24.23 4.00
C SER A 53 8.96 -24.06 2.48
N LYS A 54 7.81 -23.66 1.93
CA LYS A 54 7.57 -23.59 0.49
C LYS A 54 6.97 -22.25 0.08
N VAL A 55 7.38 -21.79 -1.09
CA VAL A 55 6.76 -20.65 -1.76
C VAL A 55 5.33 -21.03 -2.16
N ASN A 56 4.44 -20.07 -2.03
CA ASN A 56 3.03 -20.16 -2.41
C ASN A 56 2.86 -20.57 -3.87
N ASP A 57 2.04 -21.58 -4.14
CA ASP A 57 1.79 -22.06 -5.50
C ASP A 57 1.25 -20.98 -6.43
N LEU A 58 0.47 -20.03 -5.92
CA LEU A 58 0.01 -18.88 -6.72
C LEU A 58 1.20 -18.07 -7.26
N VAL A 59 2.18 -17.77 -6.39
CA VAL A 59 3.38 -17.02 -6.77
C VAL A 59 4.22 -17.82 -7.77
N LEU A 60 4.38 -19.13 -7.54
CA LEU A 60 5.10 -20.00 -8.47
C LEU A 60 4.43 -20.07 -9.85
N ASN A 61 3.10 -20.21 -9.89
CA ASN A 61 2.35 -20.28 -11.14
C ASN A 61 2.37 -18.96 -11.91
N MET A 62 2.27 -17.82 -11.21
CA MET A 62 2.43 -16.49 -11.81
C MET A 62 3.83 -16.33 -12.40
N SER A 63 4.85 -16.71 -11.63
CA SER A 63 6.25 -16.68 -12.01
C SER A 63 6.52 -17.51 -13.27
N ASP A 64 6.03 -18.75 -13.32
CA ASP A 64 6.20 -19.64 -14.47
C ASP A 64 5.52 -19.05 -15.73
N GLN A 65 4.30 -18.51 -15.61
CA GLN A 65 3.64 -17.86 -16.74
C GLN A 65 4.37 -16.61 -17.24
N LEU A 66 4.97 -15.82 -16.34
CA LEU A 66 5.76 -14.67 -16.72
C LEU A 66 7.09 -15.04 -17.38
N ILE A 67 7.63 -16.24 -17.10
CA ILE A 67 8.80 -16.78 -17.81
C ILE A 67 8.39 -17.28 -19.19
N ASP A 68 7.31 -18.04 -19.27
CA ASP A 68 6.91 -18.75 -20.50
C ASP A 68 6.21 -17.85 -21.51
N GLN A 69 5.38 -16.92 -21.04
CA GLN A 69 4.43 -16.16 -21.86
C GLN A 69 4.53 -14.64 -21.66
N ASN A 70 5.39 -14.19 -20.72
CA ASN A 70 5.51 -12.80 -20.30
C ASN A 70 4.15 -12.13 -19.98
N LYS A 71 3.20 -12.92 -19.48
CA LYS A 71 1.84 -12.46 -19.16
C LYS A 71 1.25 -13.35 -18.06
N ILE A 72 0.50 -12.75 -17.15
CA ILE A 72 -0.29 -13.46 -16.15
C ILE A 72 -1.72 -13.56 -16.64
N ASN A 73 -2.30 -14.76 -16.62
CA ASN A 73 -3.68 -14.97 -17.05
C ASN A 73 -4.69 -14.42 -16.03
N ALA A 74 -5.92 -14.16 -16.50
CA ALA A 74 -6.97 -13.56 -15.67
C ALA A 74 -7.34 -14.39 -14.44
N ASN A 75 -7.24 -15.72 -14.53
CA ASN A 75 -7.54 -16.61 -13.40
C ASN A 75 -6.53 -16.44 -12.25
N LEU A 76 -5.23 -16.35 -12.55
CA LEU A 76 -4.21 -16.09 -11.53
C LEU A 76 -4.34 -14.68 -10.95
N THR A 77 -4.66 -13.69 -11.78
CA THR A 77 -4.96 -12.33 -11.31
C THR A 77 -6.15 -12.31 -10.36
N GLU A 78 -7.23 -13.04 -10.67
CA GLU A 78 -8.41 -13.14 -9.80
C GLU A 78 -8.09 -13.85 -8.48
N GLN A 79 -7.27 -14.91 -8.52
CA GLN A 79 -6.81 -15.60 -7.32
C GLN A 79 -5.96 -14.69 -6.42
N LEU A 80 -5.05 -13.92 -7.01
CA LEU A 80 -4.26 -12.91 -6.29
C LEU A 80 -5.18 -11.89 -5.65
N HIS A 81 -6.12 -11.33 -6.42
CA HIS A 81 -7.08 -10.35 -5.92
C HIS A 81 -7.88 -10.88 -4.72
N ARG A 82 -8.44 -12.09 -4.81
CA ARG A 82 -9.16 -12.73 -3.69
C ARG A 82 -8.27 -12.95 -2.46
N LYS A 83 -7.01 -13.33 -2.67
CA LYS A 83 -6.06 -13.57 -1.60
C LYS A 83 -5.66 -12.26 -0.89
N THR A 84 -5.40 -11.21 -1.66
CA THR A 84 -5.14 -9.86 -1.15
C THR A 84 -6.35 -9.31 -0.40
N GLN A 85 -7.57 -9.53 -0.90
CA GLN A 85 -8.79 -9.13 -0.23
C GLN A 85 -8.94 -9.81 1.14
N LYS A 86 -8.64 -11.11 1.23
CA LYS A 86 -8.61 -11.83 2.51
C LYS A 86 -7.57 -11.22 3.47
N TYR A 87 -6.34 -10.98 3.00
CA TYR A 87 -5.30 -10.36 3.81
C TYR A 87 -5.75 -9.02 4.39
N LEU A 88 -6.36 -8.16 3.57
CA LEU A 88 -6.87 -6.86 4.01
C LEU A 88 -8.01 -6.99 5.02
N TYR A 89 -8.91 -7.95 4.85
CA TYR A 89 -9.97 -8.22 5.82
C TYR A 89 -9.41 -8.58 7.20
N ASP A 90 -8.37 -9.43 7.23
CA ASP A 90 -7.72 -9.86 8.47
C ASP A 90 -6.76 -8.79 9.05
N LEU A 91 -6.46 -7.73 8.29
CA LEU A 91 -5.50 -6.70 8.67
C LEU A 91 -6.13 -5.65 9.61
N PRO A 92 -5.53 -5.37 10.78
CA PRO A 92 -6.03 -4.34 11.70
C PRO A 92 -6.19 -2.98 11.01
N THR A 93 -7.25 -2.24 11.34
CA THR A 93 -7.60 -0.95 10.72
C THR A 93 -6.44 0.04 10.68
N ARG A 94 -5.63 0.13 11.74
CA ARG A 94 -4.43 1.00 11.79
C ARG A 94 -3.40 0.69 10.70
N ARG A 95 -3.26 -0.58 10.30
CA ARG A 95 -2.33 -1.03 9.25
C ARG A 95 -2.90 -0.78 7.86
N ARG A 96 -4.21 -0.98 7.68
CA ARG A 96 -4.92 -0.57 6.46
C ARG A 96 -4.82 0.93 6.22
N MET A 97 -4.97 1.71 7.29
CA MET A 97 -4.78 3.16 7.26
C MET A 97 -3.35 3.52 6.87
N ALA A 98 -2.32 2.88 7.42
CA ALA A 98 -0.94 3.13 7.00
C ALA A 98 -0.71 2.85 5.50
N LEU A 99 -1.34 1.83 4.94
CA LEU A 99 -1.28 1.54 3.49
C LEU A 99 -1.93 2.64 2.64
N SER A 100 -3.00 3.30 3.14
CA SER A 100 -3.56 4.44 2.39
C SER A 100 -2.58 5.61 2.33
N PHE A 101 -1.80 5.86 3.39
CA PHE A 101 -0.75 6.89 3.34
C PHE A 101 0.31 6.60 2.26
N VAL A 102 0.69 5.33 2.06
CA VAL A 102 1.60 4.95 0.97
C VAL A 102 0.95 5.17 -0.39
N LEU A 103 -0.27 4.66 -0.58
CA LEU A 103 -1.03 4.82 -1.82
C LEU A 103 -1.13 6.29 -2.21
N PHE A 104 -1.45 7.15 -1.26
CA PHE A 104 -1.65 8.57 -1.50
C PHE A 104 -0.38 9.38 -1.70
N ASN A 105 0.78 8.82 -1.37
CA ASN A 105 2.08 9.40 -1.68
C ASN A 105 2.76 8.68 -2.86
N SER A 106 2.07 7.75 -3.53
CA SER A 106 2.57 7.12 -4.75
C SER A 106 2.58 8.11 -5.92
N VAL A 107 3.49 7.89 -6.86
CA VAL A 107 3.63 8.70 -8.08
C VAL A 107 2.34 8.69 -8.90
N ASP A 108 1.67 7.55 -8.99
CA ASP A 108 0.44 7.40 -9.77
C ASP A 108 -0.74 8.13 -9.15
N PHE A 109 -0.86 8.13 -7.81
CA PHE A 109 -1.89 8.91 -7.13
C PHE A 109 -1.62 10.41 -7.26
N ASN A 110 -0.37 10.84 -7.09
CA ASN A 110 0.00 12.25 -7.30
C ASN A 110 -0.31 12.70 -8.73
N LYS A 111 -0.07 11.84 -9.73
CA LYS A 111 -0.40 12.12 -11.13
C LYS A 111 -1.92 12.23 -11.33
N ALA A 112 -2.70 11.26 -10.86
CA ALA A 112 -4.16 11.29 -10.95
C ALA A 112 -4.79 12.49 -10.20
N MET A 113 -4.22 12.88 -9.07
CA MET A 113 -4.65 14.07 -8.33
C MET A 113 -4.23 15.37 -9.01
N ASN A 114 -3.05 15.43 -9.63
CA ASN A 114 -2.63 16.58 -10.42
C ASN A 114 -3.51 16.76 -11.67
N GLU A 115 -4.01 15.69 -12.26
CA GLU A 115 -4.99 15.72 -13.36
C GLU A 115 -6.39 16.17 -12.88
N LEU A 116 -6.76 15.88 -11.63
CA LEU A 116 -8.01 16.35 -11.00
C LEU A 116 -7.94 17.81 -10.55
N ILE A 117 -6.76 18.28 -10.14
CA ILE A 117 -6.52 19.68 -9.73
C ILE A 117 -6.11 20.47 -10.97
N ASP A 118 -7.10 20.74 -11.83
CA ASP A 118 -6.92 21.35 -13.15
C ASP A 118 -6.67 22.88 -13.11
N HIS A 119 -5.86 23.37 -12.15
CA HIS A 119 -5.73 24.80 -11.85
C HIS A 119 -4.35 25.25 -11.31
N ASP A 120 -4.06 26.55 -11.51
CA ASP A 120 -2.89 27.34 -11.04
C ASP A 120 -2.78 27.46 -9.50
N TYR A 121 -2.78 26.34 -8.79
CA TYR A 121 -2.45 26.32 -7.36
C TYR A 121 -0.93 26.26 -7.16
N SER A 122 -0.44 26.95 -6.14
CA SER A 122 0.95 26.77 -5.68
C SER A 122 1.18 25.33 -5.23
N ASP A 123 2.41 24.80 -5.34
CA ASP A 123 2.73 23.42 -4.95
C ASP A 123 2.39 23.13 -3.48
N LYS A 124 2.52 24.16 -2.62
CA LYS A 124 2.13 24.08 -1.21
C LYS A 124 0.63 23.92 -1.03
N ASP A 125 -0.18 24.61 -1.83
CA ASP A 125 -1.63 24.50 -1.79
C ASP A 125 -2.13 23.19 -2.41
N LYS A 126 -1.48 22.70 -3.46
CA LYS A 126 -1.74 21.37 -4.03
C LYS A 126 -1.51 20.27 -2.99
N LYS A 127 -0.35 20.26 -2.31
CA LYS A 127 -0.05 19.33 -1.22
C LYS A 127 -1.09 19.39 -0.10
N ARG A 128 -1.60 20.58 0.23
CA ARG A 128 -2.64 20.76 1.25
C ARG A 128 -4.01 20.26 0.82
N ILE A 129 -4.41 20.50 -0.43
CA ILE A 129 -5.68 20.00 -1.00
C ILE A 129 -5.65 18.48 -1.04
N VAL A 130 -4.54 17.91 -1.53
CA VAL A 130 -4.30 16.47 -1.53
C VAL A 130 -4.40 15.90 -0.11
N GLY A 131 -3.68 16.48 0.86
CA GLY A 131 -3.78 16.09 2.27
C GLY A 131 -5.20 16.08 2.84
N ARG A 132 -6.04 17.06 2.45
CA ARG A 132 -7.45 17.13 2.87
C ARG A 132 -8.33 16.08 2.21
N GLU A 133 -8.13 15.79 0.93
CA GLU A 133 -8.89 14.73 0.25
C GLU A 133 -8.50 13.35 0.77
N ILE A 134 -7.22 13.16 1.10
CA ILE A 134 -6.71 11.99 1.83
C ILE A 134 -7.39 11.86 3.19
N GLU A 135 -7.40 12.93 3.99
CA GLU A 135 -8.05 12.94 5.31
C GLU A 135 -9.55 12.63 5.22
N LYS A 136 -10.25 13.19 4.23
CA LYS A 136 -11.66 12.88 3.98
C LYS A 136 -11.86 11.41 3.64
N GLU A 137 -11.05 10.86 2.73
CA GLU A 137 -11.18 9.48 2.27
C GLU A 137 -10.84 8.47 3.39
N ILE A 138 -9.88 8.79 4.25
CA ILE A 138 -9.46 7.94 5.38
C ILE A 138 -10.44 8.03 6.56
N TYR A 139 -10.81 9.24 6.98
CA TYR A 139 -11.44 9.46 8.29
C TYR A 139 -12.93 9.81 8.23
N VAL A 140 -13.44 10.36 7.11
CA VAL A 140 -14.81 10.86 7.03
C VAL A 140 -15.74 9.89 6.31
N THR A 141 -15.29 9.28 5.21
CA THR A 141 -16.17 8.46 4.38
C THR A 141 -16.12 6.97 4.71
N GLY A 142 -15.15 6.48 5.50
CA GLY A 142 -15.01 5.05 5.79
C GLY A 142 -15.09 4.20 4.51
N SER A 143 -14.54 4.75 3.43
CA SER A 143 -15.03 4.52 2.08
C SER A 143 -14.63 3.13 1.60
N TYR A 144 -15.62 2.29 1.25
CA TYR A 144 -15.44 1.05 0.49
C TYR A 144 -14.52 1.25 -0.74
N ASN A 145 -14.50 2.45 -1.32
CA ASN A 145 -13.60 2.81 -2.42
C ASN A 145 -12.13 2.81 -2.00
N LEU A 146 -11.80 3.27 -0.79
CA LEU A 146 -10.43 3.26 -0.28
C LEU A 146 -9.91 1.84 -0.09
N GLU A 147 -10.74 0.94 0.45
CA GLU A 147 -10.36 -0.47 0.60
C GLU A 147 -10.10 -1.13 -0.76
N ASN A 148 -10.91 -0.83 -1.78
CA ASN A 148 -10.68 -1.31 -3.14
C ASN A 148 -9.39 -0.75 -3.75
N LYS A 149 -9.08 0.54 -3.54
CA LYS A 149 -7.83 1.13 -4.03
C LYS A 149 -6.60 0.53 -3.34
N ILE A 150 -6.67 0.27 -2.03
CA ILE A 150 -5.59 -0.43 -1.31
C ILE A 150 -5.43 -1.86 -1.85
N LEU A 151 -6.55 -2.54 -2.14
CA LEU A 151 -6.56 -3.87 -2.73
C LEU A 151 -5.90 -3.91 -4.11
N GLU A 152 -6.27 -2.99 -5.00
CA GLU A 152 -5.67 -2.83 -6.32
C GLU A 152 -4.18 -2.53 -6.21
N TYR A 153 -3.80 -1.61 -5.32
CA TYR A 153 -2.40 -1.26 -5.05
C TYR A 153 -1.57 -2.47 -4.62
N LEU A 154 -2.00 -3.22 -3.60
CA LEU A 154 -1.27 -4.39 -3.13
C LEU A 154 -1.22 -5.52 -4.18
N THR A 155 -2.25 -5.63 -5.01
CA THR A 155 -2.29 -6.61 -6.11
C THR A 155 -1.29 -6.25 -7.21
N LEU A 156 -1.18 -4.96 -7.54
CA LEU A 156 -0.19 -4.45 -8.48
C LEU A 156 1.24 -4.63 -7.95
N GLU A 157 1.50 -4.23 -6.70
CA GLU A 157 2.82 -4.38 -6.06
C GLU A 157 3.27 -5.85 -6.03
N ALA A 158 2.36 -6.77 -5.69
CA ALA A 158 2.66 -8.20 -5.75
C ALA A 158 2.98 -8.66 -7.18
N THR A 159 2.25 -8.18 -8.17
CA THR A 159 2.48 -8.51 -9.58
C THR A 159 3.85 -8.04 -10.04
N LEU A 160 4.20 -6.78 -9.78
CA LEU A 160 5.49 -6.18 -10.11
C LEU A 160 6.64 -6.92 -9.41
N PHE A 161 6.47 -7.26 -8.12
CA PHE A 161 7.47 -8.03 -7.39
C PHE A 161 7.68 -9.42 -8.00
N VAL A 162 6.60 -10.13 -8.36
CA VAL A 162 6.73 -11.43 -9.00
C VAL A 162 7.38 -11.31 -10.38
N GLU A 163 7.06 -10.26 -11.14
CA GLU A 163 7.68 -10.00 -12.44
C GLU A 163 9.19 -9.72 -12.34
N GLU A 164 9.59 -8.90 -11.37
CA GLU A 164 10.99 -8.56 -11.11
C GLU A 164 11.81 -9.81 -10.74
N TYR A 165 11.23 -10.70 -9.92
CA TYR A 165 11.95 -11.85 -9.35
C TYR A 165 11.54 -13.23 -9.90
N LYS A 166 10.78 -13.29 -11.01
CA LYS A 166 10.25 -14.53 -11.62
C LYS A 166 11.28 -15.65 -11.78
N GLY A 167 12.52 -15.32 -12.11
CA GLY A 167 13.58 -16.34 -12.28
C GLY A 167 14.08 -17.01 -10.99
N LEU A 168 13.71 -16.50 -9.81
CA LEU A 168 14.39 -16.79 -8.54
C LEU A 168 13.56 -17.65 -7.57
N PHE A 169 12.22 -17.57 -7.61
CA PHE A 169 11.36 -18.24 -6.62
C PHE A 169 11.54 -19.76 -6.53
N ARG A 170 11.91 -20.41 -7.64
CA ARG A 170 12.20 -21.86 -7.67
C ARG A 170 13.66 -22.23 -7.36
N LYS A 171 14.57 -21.25 -7.35
CA LYS A 171 16.03 -21.47 -7.32
C LYS A 171 16.67 -21.06 -6.00
N LEU A 172 16.05 -20.13 -5.27
CA LEU A 172 16.59 -19.58 -4.04
C LEU A 172 16.00 -20.26 -2.81
N SER A 173 16.80 -20.29 -1.74
CA SER A 173 16.32 -20.68 -0.43
C SER A 173 15.34 -19.64 0.11
N ARG A 174 14.53 -20.06 1.09
CA ARG A 174 13.61 -19.18 1.80
C ARG A 174 14.30 -17.92 2.34
N ASP A 175 15.43 -18.09 3.00
CA ASP A 175 16.15 -16.98 3.63
C ASP A 175 16.59 -15.94 2.59
N ARG A 176 17.03 -16.39 1.40
CA ARG A 176 17.39 -15.48 0.31
C ARG A 176 16.20 -14.73 -0.26
N ILE A 177 15.02 -15.34 -0.34
CA ILE A 177 13.80 -14.64 -0.78
C ILE A 177 13.34 -13.64 0.28
N ILE A 178 13.46 -13.97 1.57
CA ILE A 178 13.20 -13.01 2.67
C ILE A 178 14.15 -11.82 2.59
N GLU A 179 15.43 -12.04 2.32
CA GLU A 179 16.40 -10.96 2.06
C GLU A 179 15.99 -10.09 0.87
N LEU A 180 15.50 -10.67 -0.23
CA LEU A 180 15.00 -9.89 -1.38
C LEU A 180 13.82 -9.01 -1.00
N ILE A 181 12.86 -9.52 -0.20
CA ILE A 181 11.72 -8.75 0.28
C ILE A 181 12.19 -7.60 1.19
N ASP A 182 13.15 -7.85 2.07
CA ASP A 182 13.73 -6.84 2.96
C ASP A 182 14.47 -5.75 2.18
N VAL A 183 15.27 -6.12 1.17
CA VAL A 183 15.94 -5.17 0.27
C VAL A 183 14.91 -4.34 -0.49
N HIS A 184 13.88 -4.97 -1.05
CA HIS A 184 12.81 -4.27 -1.78
C HIS A 184 12.04 -3.28 -0.86
N GLY A 185 11.78 -3.67 0.38
CA GLY A 185 11.18 -2.81 1.41
C GLY A 185 12.06 -1.62 1.78
N LYS A 186 13.33 -1.87 2.12
CA LYS A 186 14.30 -0.83 2.46
C LYS A 186 14.55 0.13 1.30
N THR A 187 14.59 -0.37 0.08
CA THR A 187 14.73 0.47 -1.13
C THR A 187 13.53 1.40 -1.28
N SER A 188 12.31 0.90 -1.07
CA SER A 188 11.09 1.73 -1.10
C SER A 188 11.15 2.86 -0.04
N ILE A 189 11.60 2.55 1.18
CA ILE A 189 11.76 3.53 2.27
C ILE A 189 12.84 4.57 1.94
N ALA A 190 13.97 4.13 1.39
CA ALA A 190 15.06 5.01 1.00
C ALA A 190 14.66 5.96 -0.14
N GLN A 191 13.96 5.46 -1.17
CA GLN A 191 13.44 6.28 -2.26
C GLN A 191 12.47 7.36 -1.74
N PHE A 192 11.56 6.98 -0.86
CA PHE A 192 10.67 7.94 -0.21
C PHE A 192 11.45 8.99 0.57
N SER A 193 12.44 8.58 1.36
CA SER A 193 13.27 9.50 2.16
C SER A 193 14.06 10.50 1.29
N CYS A 194 14.59 10.05 0.14
CA CYS A 194 15.29 10.93 -0.78
C CYS A 194 14.36 11.94 -1.47
N SER A 195 13.11 11.55 -1.78
CA SER A 195 12.12 12.42 -2.43
C SER A 195 11.64 13.60 -1.57
N ILE A 196 12.04 13.67 -0.30
CA ILE A 196 11.68 14.73 0.66
C ILE A 196 12.74 15.84 0.70
N VAL A 197 13.95 15.56 0.22
CA VAL A 197 15.10 16.49 0.28
C VAL A 197 15.17 17.42 -0.93
N GLU A 198 14.39 17.14 -1.99
CA GLU A 198 14.20 18.01 -3.17
C GLU A 198 12.99 18.94 -3.01
#